data_AF-A0AAT9LCP5-F1
#
_entry.id   AF-A0AAT9LCP5-F1
#
_cell.length_a   1.000
_cell.length_b   1.000
_cell.length_c   1.000
_cell.angle_alpha   90.00
_cell.angle_beta   90.00
_cell.angle_gamma   90.00
#
_symmetry.space_group_name_H-M   'P 1'
#
loop_
_entity.id
_entity.type
_entity.pdbx_description
1 polymer ?
#
loop_
_entity_poly.entity_id
_entity_poly.type
_entity_poly.pdbx_seq_one_letter_code
_entity_poly.pdbx_strand_id
1 'polypeptide(L)' 'MECQNVTLSLPKELLRRAKHIAVERGMSLSGLLAQLLEDLTRREDRYLKAKELHLAMLGEFDLGTEGVVTWTRSDLHER' A
#
# COMPACT_ATOMS: atom_id res chain seq x y z
N MET A 1 -17.04 -6.77 12.09
CA MET A 1 -16.79 -5.40 11.59
C MET A 1 -18.14 -4.74 11.41
N GLU A 2 -18.31 -3.51 11.85
CA GLU A 2 -19.52 -2.74 11.60
C GLU A 2 -19.44 -2.11 10.20
N CYS A 3 -20.54 -2.11 9.46
CA CYS A 3 -20.61 -1.53 8.11
C CYS A 3 -21.42 -0.25 8.14
N GLN A 4 -20.92 0.81 7.48
CA GLN A 4 -21.63 2.07 7.31
C GLN A 4 -22.03 2.26 5.84
N ASN A 5 -23.30 2.59 5.59
CA ASN A 5 -23.80 2.84 4.25
C ASN A 5 -23.34 4.22 3.74
N VAL A 6 -22.88 4.27 2.50
CA VAL A 6 -22.42 5.49 1.84
C VAL A 6 -23.17 5.64 0.51
N THR A 7 -23.72 6.84 0.26
CA THR A 7 -24.36 7.18 -1.02
C THR A 7 -23.35 7.89 -1.92
N LEU A 8 -23.18 7.39 -3.14
CA LEU A 8 -22.23 7.95 -4.11
C LEU A 8 -22.96 8.45 -5.36
N SER A 9 -22.66 9.69 -5.74
CA SER A 9 -23.08 10.25 -7.04
C SER A 9 -22.02 9.94 -8.08
N LEU A 10 -22.34 9.05 -9.02
CA LEU A 10 -21.42 8.63 -10.09
C LEU A 10 -22.01 8.96 -11.47
N PRO A 11 -21.18 9.29 -12.48
CA PRO A 11 -21.64 9.43 -13.86
C PRO A 11 -22.32 8.14 -14.33
N LYS A 12 -23.47 8.27 -15.02
CA LYS A 12 -24.26 7.11 -15.49
C LYS A 12 -23.44 6.14 -16.33
N GLU A 13 -22.57 6.65 -17.19
CA GLU A 13 -21.70 5.83 -18.04
C GLU A 13 -20.62 5.09 -17.24
N LEU A 14 -20.10 5.69 -16.18
CA LEU A 14 -19.18 5.01 -15.27
C LEU A 14 -19.90 3.87 -14.54
N LEU A 15 -21.10 4.12 -14.05
CA LEU A 15 -21.91 3.12 -13.35
C LEU A 15 -22.24 1.92 -14.24
N ARG A 16 -22.54 2.16 -15.54
CA ARG A 16 -22.77 1.09 -16.53
C ARG A 16 -21.55 0.20 -16.71
N ARG A 17 -20.38 0.80 -16.95
CA ARG A 17 -19.12 0.04 -17.11
C ARG A 17 -18.76 -0.74 -15.85
N ALA A 18 -18.90 -0.13 -14.67
CA ALA A 18 -18.61 -0.79 -13.40
C ALA A 18 -19.53 -2.01 -13.16
N LYS A 19 -20.81 -1.92 -13.54
CA LYS A 19 -21.74 -3.07 -13.47
C LYS A 19 -21.31 -4.22 -14.38
N HIS A 20 -20.89 -3.94 -15.61
CA HIS A 20 -20.37 -4.99 -16.51
C HIS A 20 -19.17 -5.70 -15.90
N ILE A 21 -18.19 -4.94 -15.40
CA ILE A 21 -16.99 -5.50 -14.74
C ILE A 21 -17.38 -6.35 -13.53
N ALA A 22 -18.34 -5.89 -12.72
CA ALA A 22 -18.80 -6.63 -11.55
C ALA A 22 -19.41 -7.99 -11.97
N VAL A 23 -20.26 -8.00 -13.01
CA VAL A 23 -20.87 -9.22 -13.55
C VAL A 23 -19.82 -10.18 -14.10
N GLU A 24 -18.87 -9.68 -14.91
CA GLU A 24 -17.76 -10.50 -15.45
C GLU A 24 -16.93 -11.16 -14.35
N ARG A 25 -16.82 -10.52 -13.19
CA ARG A 25 -16.09 -11.03 -12.02
C ARG A 25 -16.96 -11.86 -11.07
N GLY A 26 -18.25 -12.04 -11.36
CA GLY A 26 -19.19 -12.73 -10.47
C GLY A 26 -19.45 -12.01 -9.14
N MET A 27 -19.31 -10.68 -9.11
CA MET A 27 -19.43 -9.85 -7.91
C MET A 27 -20.61 -8.87 -8.01
N SER A 28 -21.12 -8.44 -6.85
CA SER A 28 -22.03 -7.29 -6.80
C SER A 28 -21.24 -5.99 -7.00
N LEU A 29 -21.93 -4.93 -7.45
CA LEU A 29 -21.31 -3.61 -7.58
C LEU A 29 -20.76 -3.09 -6.24
N SER A 30 -21.52 -3.26 -5.16
CA SER A 30 -21.08 -2.86 -3.82
C SER A 30 -19.88 -3.67 -3.34
N GLY A 31 -19.83 -4.98 -3.65
CA GLY A 31 -18.69 -5.84 -3.35
C GLY A 31 -17.43 -5.42 -4.12
N LEU A 32 -17.58 -5.08 -5.41
CA LEU A 32 -16.47 -4.55 -6.21
C LEU A 32 -15.93 -3.23 -5.63
N LEU A 33 -16.82 -2.31 -5.23
CA LEU A 33 -16.44 -1.04 -4.62
C LEU A 33 -15.74 -1.24 -3.26
N ALA A 34 -16.26 -2.13 -2.42
CA ALA A 34 -15.66 -2.46 -1.13
C ALA A 34 -14.24 -3.02 -1.30
N GLN A 35 -14.04 -3.95 -2.23
CA GLN A 35 -12.72 -4.52 -2.51
C GLN A 35 -11.74 -3.45 -3.03
N LEU A 36 -12.19 -2.55 -3.91
CA LEU A 36 -11.33 -1.46 -4.39
C LEU A 36 -10.90 -0.51 -3.27
N LEU A 37 -11.81 -0.20 -2.33
CA LEU A 37 -11.50 0.61 -1.15
C LEU A 37 -10.51 -0.11 -0.22
N GLU A 38 -10.72 -1.40 0.03
CA GLU A 38 -9.80 -2.22 0.84
C GLU A 38 -8.42 -2.32 0.20
N ASP A 39 -8.34 -2.52 -1.11
CA ASP A 39 -7.08 -2.58 -1.83
C ASP A 39 -6.33 -1.23 -1.77
N LEU A 40 -7.07 -0.12 -1.80
CA LEU A 40 -6.51 1.23 -1.69
C LEU A 40 -5.97 1.49 -0.27
N THR A 41 -6.76 1.24 0.77
CA THR A 41 -6.33 1.46 2.16
C THR A 41 -5.15 0.54 2.52
N ARG A 42 -5.21 -0.73 2.13
CA ARG A 42 -4.13 -1.69 2.39
C ARG A 42 -2.81 -1.28 1.74
N ARG A 43 -2.83 -0.64 0.56
CA ARG A 43 -1.61 -0.14 -0.09
C ARG A 43 -1.00 1.01 0.70
N GLU A 44 -1.83 1.95 1.15
CA GLU A 44 -1.39 3.08 1.96
C GLU A 44 -0.81 2.61 3.30
N ASP A 45 -1.52 1.74 4.01
CA ASP A 45 -1.10 1.20 5.31
C ASP A 45 0.24 0.46 5.22
N ARG A 46 0.44 -0.33 4.15
CA ARG A 46 1.70 -1.05 3.94
C ARG A 46 2.87 -0.10 3.75
N TYR A 47 2.68 0.96 2.98
CA TYR A 47 3.73 1.95 2.76
C TYR A 47 4.08 2.68 4.05
N LEU A 48 3.07 3.18 4.78
CA LEU A 48 3.27 3.88 6.04
C LEU A 48 3.97 2.99 7.07
N LYS A 49 3.52 1.73 7.21
CA LYS A 49 4.15 0.77 8.12
C LYS A 49 5.60 0.44 7.74
N ALA A 50 5.90 0.29 6.45
CA ALA A 50 7.26 0.06 5.99
C ALA A 50 8.16 1.28 6.26
N LYS A 51 7.64 2.49 6.02
CA LYS A 51 8.33 3.76 6.31
C LYS A 51 8.64 3.90 7.79
N GLU A 52 7.65 3.72 8.67
CA GLU A 52 7.83 3.80 10.12
C GLU A 52 8.87 2.80 10.60
N LEU A 53 8.80 1.55 10.12
CA LEU A 53 9.77 0.52 10.48
C LEU A 53 11.19 0.89 10.06
N HIS A 54 11.40 1.38 8.84
CA HIS A 54 12.75 1.75 8.37
C HIS A 54 13.28 3.01 9.07
N LEU A 55 12.41 3.98 9.36
CA LEU A 55 12.82 5.18 10.11
C LEU A 55 13.22 4.84 11.55
N ALA A 56 12.49 3.94 12.22
CA ALA A 56 12.87 3.44 13.53
C ALA A 56 14.22 2.72 13.45
N MET A 57 14.40 1.87 12.43
CA MET A 57 15.63 1.10 12.21
C MET A 57 16.87 2.00 12.04
N LEU A 58 16.74 3.13 11.35
CA LEU A 58 17.85 4.10 11.19
C LEU A 58 18.34 4.68 12.53
N GLY A 59 17.48 4.73 13.55
CA GLY A 59 17.84 5.21 14.88
C GLY A 59 18.29 4.11 15.85
N GLU A 60 18.10 2.84 15.51
CA GLU A 60 18.44 1.70 16.39
C GLU A 60 19.88 1.23 16.23
N PHE A 61 20.48 1.39 15.04
CA PHE A 61 21.81 0.87 14.75
C PHE A 61 22.88 1.96 14.84
N ASP A 62 23.81 1.80 15.77
CA ASP A 62 25.11 2.44 15.67
C ASP A 62 25.91 1.72 14.58
N LEU A 63 26.08 2.37 13.43
CA LEU A 63 26.81 1.83 12.29
C LEU A 63 28.33 1.81 12.52
N GLY A 64 28.83 2.35 13.65
CA GLY A 64 30.25 2.38 14.00
C GLY A 64 31.10 3.20 13.03
N THR A 65 30.46 4.06 12.23
CA THR A 65 31.13 4.88 11.21
C THR A 65 31.48 6.27 11.73
N GLU A 66 30.92 6.72 12.85
CA GLU A 66 31.04 8.10 13.34
C GLU A 66 30.74 9.17 12.24
N GLY A 67 29.92 8.80 11.24
CA GLY A 67 29.63 9.64 10.07
C GLY A 67 30.65 9.57 8.93
N VAL A 68 31.71 8.76 9.05
CA VAL A 68 32.76 8.56 8.05
C VAL A 68 32.82 7.10 7.62
N VAL A 69 32.56 6.84 6.34
CA VAL A 69 32.69 5.49 5.76
C VAL A 69 34.13 5.26 5.34
N THR A 70 34.80 4.27 5.94
CA THR A 70 36.22 3.95 5.69
C THR A 70 36.45 2.81 4.70
N TRP A 71 35.39 2.07 4.36
CA TRP A 71 35.44 0.93 3.43
C TRP A 71 35.02 1.34 2.02
N THR A 72 35.65 0.74 1.01
CA THR A 72 35.24 0.82 -0.39
C THR A 72 34.30 -0.32 -0.75
N ARG A 73 33.58 -0.19 -1.87
CA ARG A 73 32.72 -1.27 -2.37
C ARG A 73 33.48 -2.57 -2.60
N SER A 74 34.75 -2.50 -3.01
CA SER A 74 35.60 -3.66 -3.24
C SER A 74 35.90 -4.41 -1.93
N ASP A 75 36.14 -3.67 -0.84
CA ASP A 75 36.43 -4.24 0.48
C ASP A 75 35.25 -5.02 1.08
N LEU A 76 34.02 -4.72 0.64
CA LEU A 76 32.79 -5.44 1.02
C LEU A 76 32.52 -6.68 0.17
N HIS A 77 33.11 -6.77 -1.02
CA HIS A 77 32.85 -7.84 -1.98
C HIS A 77 33.72 -9.09 -1.79
N GLU A 78 34.76 -9.03 -0.96
CA GLU A 78 35.51 -10.21 -0.54
C GLU A 78 34.80 -10.93 0.61
N ARG A 79 33.75 -11.69 0.28
CA ARG A 79 33.24 -12.78 1.10
C ARG A 79 33.06 -14.04 0.26
#